data_AF-A0A7W1EK49-F1
#
_entry.id   AF-A0A7W1EK49-F1
#
_cell.length_a   1.000
_cell.length_b   1.000
_cell.length_c   1.000
_cell.angle_alpha   90.00
_cell.angle_beta   90.00
_cell.angle_gamma   90.00
#
_symmetry.space_group_name_H-M   'P 1'
#
loop_
_entity.id
_entity.type
_entity.pdbx_description
1 polymer ?
#
loop_
_entity_poly.entity_id
_entity_poly.type
_entity_poly.pdbx_seq_one_letter_code
_entity_poly.pdbx_strand_id
1 'polypeptide(L)'
;IEQGKEIVFDEEATCFEDAPSLSSVEFARKVRISMGNFQNLSRYRKLLLPFWKGSSFAFWSHKVLRWTTPFLLILSFITSLILGYYTHFFLIIALVQLMGILTPLVKLNMKPLKVISHFYLMNLALLKGFFIFIKGVETNIWQPTERNV
;
A
#
# COMPACT_ATOMS: atom_id res chain seq x y z
N ILE A 1 3.44 -5.95 -22.56
CA ILE A 1 2.50 -4.83 -22.79
C ILE A 1 3.13 -3.65 -23.55
N GLU A 2 4.07 -2.88 -22.99
CA GLU A 2 4.63 -1.69 -23.70
C GLU A 2 5.28 -2.07 -25.05
N GLN A 3 5.97 -3.23 -25.09
CA GLN A 3 6.57 -3.79 -26.29
C GLN A 3 5.58 -4.57 -27.19
N GLY A 4 4.26 -4.45 -26.97
CA GLY A 4 3.25 -5.19 -27.73
C GLY A 4 3.17 -6.70 -27.45
N LYS A 5 4.02 -7.23 -26.56
CA LYS A 5 4.01 -8.64 -26.16
C LYS A 5 2.81 -8.99 -25.29
N GLU A 6 2.28 -10.18 -25.51
CA GLU A 6 1.23 -10.81 -24.71
C GLU A 6 1.76 -11.37 -23.39
N ILE A 7 0.87 -11.50 -22.41
CA ILE A 7 1.14 -12.11 -21.11
C ILE A 7 0.32 -13.38 -21.05
N VAL A 8 0.99 -14.53 -20.92
CA VAL A 8 0.35 -15.80 -20.66
C VAL A 8 0.29 -16.00 -19.15
N PHE A 9 -0.91 -16.20 -18.62
CA PHE A 9 -1.13 -16.56 -17.22
C PHE A 9 -1.34 -18.07 -17.16
N ASP A 10 -0.54 -18.75 -16.36
CA ASP A 10 -0.64 -20.19 -16.12
C ASP A 10 -1.27 -20.39 -14.73
N GLU A 11 -2.50 -20.87 -14.71
CA GLU A 11 -3.29 -21.12 -13.50
C GLU A 11 -2.77 -22.33 -12.70
N GLU A 12 -2.04 -23.25 -13.35
CA GLU A 12 -1.53 -24.47 -12.71
C GLU A 12 -0.13 -24.26 -12.11
N ALA A 13 0.50 -23.12 -12.36
CA ALA A 13 1.81 -22.79 -11.81
C ALA A 13 1.76 -22.69 -10.27
N THR A 14 2.47 -23.59 -9.59
CA THR A 14 2.56 -23.63 -8.13
C THR A 14 3.92 -23.12 -7.62
N CYS A 15 3.89 -22.37 -6.52
CA CYS A 15 5.07 -21.84 -5.86
C CYS A 15 4.90 -21.96 -4.34
N PHE A 16 5.94 -22.42 -3.64
CA PHE A 16 5.95 -22.54 -2.18
C PHE A 16 6.85 -21.45 -1.59
N GLU A 17 6.31 -20.66 -0.67
CA GLU A 17 7.04 -19.63 0.07
C GLU A 17 6.77 -19.81 1.57
N ASP A 18 7.83 -19.72 2.38
CA ASP A 18 7.68 -19.71 3.84
C ASP A 18 6.96 -18.44 4.29
N ALA A 19 5.98 -18.59 5.19
CA ALA A 19 5.35 -17.45 5.82
C ALA A 19 6.37 -16.77 6.77
N PRO A 20 6.64 -15.45 6.65
CA PRO A 20 7.56 -14.78 7.54
C PRO A 20 7.08 -14.86 8.99
N SER A 21 7.97 -15.26 9.90
CA SER A 21 7.66 -15.41 11.33
C SER A 21 7.45 -14.07 12.05
N LEU A 22 7.96 -12.96 11.48
CA LEU A 22 8.01 -11.64 12.12
C LEU A 22 7.31 -10.56 11.30
N SER A 23 6.38 -9.85 11.93
CA SER A 23 5.63 -8.74 11.32
C SER A 23 6.54 -7.58 10.86
N SER A 24 7.67 -7.36 11.54
CA SER A 24 8.66 -6.35 11.16
C SER A 24 9.33 -6.66 9.82
N VAL A 25 9.64 -7.94 9.56
CA VAL A 25 10.20 -8.42 8.30
C VAL A 25 9.19 -8.22 7.18
N GLU A 26 7.92 -8.56 7.42
CA GLU A 26 6.85 -8.30 6.46
C GLU A 26 6.67 -6.81 6.16
N PHE A 27 6.72 -5.96 7.18
CA PHE A 27 6.62 -4.52 7.02
C PHE A 27 7.77 -3.97 6.17
N ALA A 28 9.01 -4.37 6.45
CA ALA A 28 10.17 -3.98 5.64
C ALA A 28 10.05 -4.46 4.18
N ARG A 29 9.58 -5.71 3.97
CA ARG A 29 9.27 -6.24 2.63
C ARG A 29 8.23 -5.36 1.91
N LYS A 30 7.14 -5.00 2.57
CA LYS A 30 6.08 -4.14 2.00
C LYS A 30 6.58 -2.73 1.68
N VAL A 31 7.43 -2.15 2.52
CA VAL A 31 8.06 -0.84 2.26
C VAL A 31 8.91 -0.90 0.99
N ARG A 32 9.73 -1.95 0.85
CA ARG A 32 10.55 -2.17 -0.35
C ARG A 32 9.70 -2.36 -1.62
N ILE A 33 8.65 -3.18 -1.54
CA ILE A 33 7.70 -3.37 -2.65
C ILE A 33 7.03 -2.05 -3.01
N SER A 34 6.61 -1.26 -2.02
CA SER A 34 6.02 0.06 -2.28
C SER A 34 6.99 1.01 -2.98
N MET A 35 8.23 1.06 -2.54
CA MET A 35 9.26 1.88 -3.18
C MET A 35 9.44 1.47 -4.66
N GLY A 36 9.57 0.17 -4.93
CA GLY A 36 9.64 -0.36 -6.29
C GLY A 36 8.38 -0.07 -7.13
N ASN A 37 7.20 -0.08 -6.51
CA ASN A 37 5.95 0.29 -7.17
C ASN A 37 5.96 1.76 -7.64
N PHE A 38 6.43 2.69 -6.82
CA PHE A 38 6.53 4.10 -7.21
C PHE A 38 7.63 4.34 -8.27
N GLN A 39 8.75 3.61 -8.20
CA GLN A 39 9.75 3.61 -9.28
C GLN A 39 9.15 3.11 -10.61
N ASN A 40 8.42 1.99 -10.57
CA ASN A 40 7.74 1.42 -11.73
C ASN A 40 6.68 2.37 -12.27
N LEU A 41 5.88 3.00 -11.41
CA LEU A 41 4.88 3.99 -11.81
C LEU A 41 5.53 5.16 -12.56
N SER A 42 6.64 5.68 -12.02
CA SER A 42 7.39 6.78 -12.65
C SER A 42 7.97 6.36 -14.01
N ARG A 43 8.62 5.19 -14.08
CA ARG A 43 9.23 4.66 -15.32
C ARG A 43 8.20 4.38 -16.40
N TYR A 44 7.07 3.75 -16.03
CA TYR A 44 6.04 3.29 -16.95
C TYR A 44 4.81 4.20 -16.98
N ARG A 45 4.95 5.48 -16.62
CA ARG A 45 3.85 6.45 -16.62
C ARG A 45 3.13 6.57 -17.95
N LYS A 46 3.79 6.23 -19.07
CA LYS A 46 3.15 6.22 -20.40
C LYS A 46 2.04 5.18 -20.52
N LEU A 47 2.12 4.07 -19.76
CA LEU A 47 1.07 3.02 -19.75
C LEU A 47 -0.23 3.48 -19.08
N LEU A 48 -0.20 4.61 -18.36
CA LEU A 48 -1.38 5.24 -17.78
C LEU A 48 -2.24 5.94 -18.84
N LEU A 49 -1.70 6.14 -20.04
CA LEU A 49 -2.37 6.83 -21.12
C LEU A 49 -2.44 5.97 -22.40
N PRO A 50 -3.52 6.09 -23.18
CA PRO A 50 -4.75 6.80 -22.84
C PRO A 50 -5.61 6.02 -21.81
N PHE A 51 -6.27 6.75 -20.90
CA PHE A 51 -7.01 6.18 -19.76
C PHE A 51 -8.14 5.20 -20.16
N TRP A 52 -8.73 5.37 -21.33
CA TRP A 52 -9.84 4.55 -21.82
C TRP A 52 -9.43 3.16 -22.34
N LYS A 53 -8.14 2.87 -22.49
CA LYS A 53 -7.70 1.48 -22.77
C LYS A 53 -7.92 0.63 -21.52
N GLY A 54 -8.49 -0.56 -21.67
CA GLY A 54 -8.80 -1.44 -20.54
C GLY A 54 -7.60 -1.74 -19.62
N SER A 55 -6.40 -1.91 -20.20
CA SER A 55 -5.16 -2.11 -19.44
C SER A 55 -4.72 -0.85 -18.67
N SER A 56 -4.86 0.34 -19.27
CA SER A 56 -4.57 1.62 -18.63
C SER A 56 -5.59 1.93 -17.52
N PHE A 57 -6.87 1.66 -17.76
CA PHE A 57 -7.93 1.79 -16.75
C PHE A 57 -7.68 0.87 -15.55
N ALA A 58 -7.41 -0.42 -15.78
CA ALA A 58 -7.09 -1.37 -14.72
C ALA A 58 -5.82 -0.95 -13.95
N PHE A 59 -4.83 -0.41 -14.65
CA PHE A 59 -3.62 0.09 -14.00
C PHE A 59 -3.92 1.29 -13.08
N TRP A 60 -4.74 2.24 -13.54
CA TRP A 60 -5.16 3.40 -12.74
C TRP A 60 -6.05 3.02 -11.55
N SER A 61 -7.17 2.35 -11.81
CA SER A 61 -8.23 2.11 -10.83
C SER A 61 -7.76 1.18 -9.71
N HIS A 62 -6.92 0.20 -10.03
CA HIS A 62 -6.47 -0.78 -9.04
C HIS A 62 -5.09 -0.46 -8.48
N LYS A 63 -4.08 -0.15 -9.32
CA LYS A 63 -2.71 0.05 -8.80
C LYS A 63 -2.49 1.48 -8.32
N VAL A 64 -2.77 2.49 -9.16
CA VAL A 64 -2.51 3.89 -8.78
C VAL A 64 -3.35 4.29 -7.56
N LEU A 65 -4.65 3.99 -7.58
CA LEU A 65 -5.52 4.29 -6.43
C LEU A 65 -5.08 3.58 -5.14
N ARG A 66 -4.62 2.32 -5.24
CA ARG A 66 -4.09 1.58 -4.09
C ARG A 66 -2.85 2.24 -3.51
N TRP A 67 -1.96 2.72 -4.36
CA TRP A 67 -0.72 3.37 -3.94
C TRP A 67 -0.95 4.79 -3.41
N THR A 68 -2.02 5.47 -3.85
CA THR A 68 -2.40 6.80 -3.35
C THR A 68 -3.33 6.76 -2.12
N THR A 69 -3.87 5.59 -1.77
CA THR A 69 -4.73 5.37 -0.60
C THR A 69 -4.22 6.02 0.70
N PRO A 70 -2.93 5.91 1.11
CA PRO A 70 -2.47 6.57 2.34
C PRO A 70 -2.64 8.09 2.33
N PHE A 71 -2.48 8.76 1.19
CA PHE A 71 -2.70 10.20 1.07
C PHE A 71 -4.18 10.55 1.15
N LEU A 72 -5.05 9.72 0.55
CA LEU A 72 -6.50 9.89 0.64
C LEU A 72 -7.01 9.70 2.07
N LEU A 73 -6.42 8.78 2.84
CA LEU A 73 -6.73 8.60 4.26
C LEU A 73 -6.33 9.84 5.07
N ILE A 74 -5.13 10.38 4.86
CA ILE A 74 -4.67 11.61 5.53
C ILE A 74 -5.58 12.79 5.16
N LEU A 75 -5.90 12.95 3.88
CA LEU A 75 -6.79 14.01 3.40
C LEU A 75 -8.17 13.88 4.03
N SER A 76 -8.75 12.67 4.04
CA SER A 76 -10.05 12.37 4.66
C SER A 76 -10.07 12.70 6.15
N PHE A 77 -8.98 12.39 6.87
CA PHE A 77 -8.86 12.69 8.29
C PHE A 77 -8.83 14.21 8.54
N ILE A 78 -7.99 14.94 7.79
CA ILE A 78 -7.88 16.39 7.89
C ILE A 78 -9.20 17.08 7.54
N THR A 79 -9.86 16.67 6.45
CA THR A 79 -11.15 17.24 6.06
C THR A 79 -12.22 16.95 7.11
N SER A 80 -12.22 15.75 7.70
CA SER A 80 -13.15 15.41 8.80
C SER A 80 -12.92 16.27 10.03
N LEU A 81 -11.67 16.59 10.38
CA LEU A 81 -11.35 17.50 11.48
C LEU A 81 -11.84 18.94 11.21
N ILE A 82 -11.61 19.44 9.99
CA ILE A 82 -12.05 20.79 9.59
C ILE A 82 -13.58 20.87 9.62
N LEU A 83 -14.28 19.90 9.03
CA LEU A 83 -15.75 19.85 9.02
C LEU A 83 -16.33 19.57 10.41
N GLY A 84 -15.55 18.94 11.29
CA GLY A 84 -15.91 18.70 12.68
C GLY A 84 -16.16 19.97 13.48
N TYR A 85 -15.60 21.10 13.06
CA TYR A 85 -15.89 22.41 13.64
C TYR A 85 -17.35 22.84 13.42
N TYR A 86 -17.93 22.46 12.28
CA TYR A 86 -19.30 22.82 11.90
C TYR A 86 -20.32 21.79 12.35
N THR A 87 -19.97 20.50 12.34
CA THR A 87 -20.89 19.41 12.66
C THR A 87 -20.19 18.29 13.43
N HIS A 88 -20.76 17.95 14.60
CA HIS A 88 -20.26 16.87 15.48
C HIS A 88 -20.15 15.50 14.79
N PHE A 89 -20.95 15.24 13.75
CA PHE A 89 -20.86 14.03 12.94
C PHE A 89 -19.45 13.78 12.36
N PHE A 90 -18.80 14.83 11.86
CA PHE A 90 -17.45 14.70 11.29
C PHE A 90 -16.37 14.52 12.37
N LEU A 91 -16.61 14.98 13.61
CA LEU A 91 -15.75 14.65 14.75
C LEU A 91 -15.81 13.16 15.07
N ILE A 92 -17.00 12.55 15.04
CA ILE A 92 -17.15 11.09 15.24
C ILE A 92 -16.37 10.34 14.15
N ILE A 93 -16.50 10.75 12.89
CA ILE A 93 -15.72 10.17 11.78
C ILE A 93 -14.22 10.30 12.03
N ALA A 94 -13.73 11.48 12.42
CA ALA A 94 -12.32 11.70 12.71
C ALA A 94 -11.84 10.81 13.88
N LEU A 95 -12.65 10.66 14.94
CA LEU A 95 -12.33 9.79 16.07
C LEU A 95 -12.25 8.31 15.65
N VAL A 96 -13.16 7.82 14.82
CA VAL A 96 -13.12 6.45 14.29
C VAL A 96 -11.88 6.24 13.43
N GLN A 97 -11.53 7.20 12.57
CA GLN A 97 -10.29 7.14 11.79
C GLN A 97 -9.05 7.12 12.69
N LEU A 98 -9.01 7.96 13.72
CA LEU A 98 -7.93 8.02 14.70
C LEU A 98 -7.77 6.69 15.44
N MET A 99 -8.86 6.09 15.92
CA MET A 99 -8.84 4.76 16.53
C MET A 99 -8.26 3.72 15.57
N GLY A 100 -8.68 3.76 14.30
CA GLY A 100 -8.12 2.94 13.22
C GLY A 100 -6.61 3.08 13.09
N ILE A 101 -6.11 4.31 12.96
CA ILE A 101 -4.68 4.64 12.82
C ILE A 101 -3.85 4.12 14.01
N LEU A 102 -4.43 4.12 15.22
CA LEU A 102 -3.75 3.65 16.43
C LEU A 102 -3.79 2.12 16.59
N THR A 103 -4.63 1.39 15.85
CA THR A 103 -4.74 -0.08 15.97
C THR A 103 -3.42 -0.86 15.78
N PRO A 104 -2.46 -0.44 14.94
CA PRO A 104 -1.15 -1.11 14.84
C PRO A 104 -0.27 -0.99 16.09
N LEU A 105 -0.49 0.03 16.92
CA LEU A 105 0.29 0.27 18.13
C LEU A 105 -0.18 -0.60 19.30
N VAL A 106 -1.40 -1.12 19.22
CA VAL A 106 -2.00 -1.95 20.26
C VAL A 106 -1.93 -3.42 19.85
N LYS A 107 -1.44 -4.28 20.75
CA LYS A 107 -1.45 -5.74 20.54
C LYS A 107 -2.88 -6.26 20.69
N LEU A 108 -3.64 -6.24 19.61
CA LEU A 108 -5.04 -6.68 19.58
C LEU A 108 -5.15 -8.15 19.17
N ASN A 109 -5.78 -8.98 20.01
CA ASN A 109 -5.95 -10.41 19.75
C ASN A 109 -7.22 -10.75 18.96
N MET A 110 -8.15 -9.82 18.80
CA MET A 110 -9.41 -10.04 18.09
C MET A 110 -9.23 -10.01 16.57
N LYS A 111 -9.81 -10.99 15.86
CA LYS A 111 -9.73 -11.12 14.39
C LYS A 111 -10.08 -9.83 13.62
N PRO A 112 -11.22 -9.14 13.85
CA PRO A 112 -11.56 -7.93 13.07
C PRO A 112 -10.55 -6.80 13.28
N LEU A 113 -10.08 -6.61 14.51
CA LEU A 113 -9.08 -5.59 14.83
C LEU A 113 -7.72 -5.90 14.21
N LYS A 114 -7.35 -7.18 14.05
CA LYS A 114 -6.15 -7.58 13.30
C LYS A 114 -6.25 -7.21 11.83
N VAL A 115 -7.42 -7.36 11.20
CA VAL A 115 -7.63 -6.96 9.79
C VAL A 115 -7.49 -5.45 9.64
N ILE A 116 -8.10 -4.67 10.54
CA ILE A 116 -8.00 -3.20 10.55
C ILE A 116 -6.55 -2.77 10.77
N SER A 117 -5.87 -3.34 11.76
CA SER A 117 -4.47 -3.09 12.06
C SER A 117 -3.57 -3.40 10.85
N HIS A 118 -3.80 -4.53 10.19
CA HIS A 118 -3.09 -4.91 8.98
C HIS A 118 -3.32 -3.92 7.83
N PHE A 119 -4.56 -3.44 7.65
CA PHE A 119 -4.86 -2.41 6.65
C PHE A 119 -4.07 -1.12 6.89
N TYR A 120 -4.03 -0.61 8.13
CA TYR A 120 -3.25 0.58 8.46
C TYR A 120 -1.73 0.36 8.35
N LEU A 121 -1.21 -0.79 8.77
CA LEU A 121 0.20 -1.16 8.58
C LEU A 121 0.60 -1.18 7.10
N MET A 122 -0.26 -1.72 6.24
CA MET A 122 -0.04 -1.73 4.79
C MET A 122 0.03 -0.31 4.22
N ASN A 123 -0.88 0.58 4.63
CA ASN A 123 -0.89 1.97 4.18
C ASN A 123 0.31 2.76 4.74
N LEU A 124 0.75 2.47 5.96
CA LEU A 124 1.97 3.03 6.53
C LEU A 124 3.22 2.59 5.74
N ALA A 125 3.28 1.32 5.34
CA ALA A 125 4.37 0.81 4.50
C ALA A 125 4.39 1.49 3.14
N LEU A 126 3.21 1.73 2.54
CA LEU A 126 3.08 2.48 1.29
C LEU A 126 3.60 3.91 1.42
N LEU A 127 3.19 4.60 2.48
CA LEU A 127 3.60 5.98 2.74
C LEU A 127 5.12 6.07 2.98
N LYS A 128 5.68 5.17 3.79
CA LYS A 128 7.14 5.11 4.02
C LYS A 128 7.90 4.82 2.73
N GLY A 129 7.43 3.88 1.92
CA GLY A 129 8.02 3.53 0.63
C GLY A 129 8.02 4.71 -0.35
N PHE A 130 6.95 5.52 -0.37
CA PHE A 130 6.88 6.75 -1.16
C PHE A 130 7.93 7.79 -0.76
N PHE A 131 8.09 8.05 0.54
CA PHE A 131 9.08 9.03 1.00
C PHE A 131 10.52 8.59 0.71
N ILE A 132 10.81 7.29 0.83
CA ILE A 132 12.11 6.75 0.41
C ILE A 132 12.30 6.95 -1.10
N PHE A 133 11.29 6.65 -1.91
CA PHE A 133 11.34 6.88 -3.35
C PHE A 133 11.66 8.33 -3.72
N ILE A 134 11.02 9.33 -3.08
CA ILE A 134 11.29 10.75 -3.34
C ILE A 134 12.71 11.13 -2.94
N LYS A 135 13.20 10.65 -1.80
CA LYS A 135 14.55 10.96 -1.30
C LYS A 135 15.67 10.37 -2.15
N GLY A 136 15.34 9.43 -3.04
CA GLY A 136 16.31 8.68 -3.83
C GLY A 136 16.55 7.31 -3.20
N VAL A 137 16.69 6.30 -4.06
CA VAL A 137 16.90 4.91 -3.64
C VAL A 137 18.39 4.59 -3.75
N GLU A 138 19.05 4.55 -2.61
CA GLU A 138 20.51 4.37 -2.51
C GLU A 138 20.95 2.94 -2.81
N THR A 139 20.16 1.92 -2.44
CA THR A 139 20.47 0.52 -2.69
C THR A 139 19.23 -0.28 -3.12
N ASN A 140 19.38 -1.07 -4.19
CA ASN A 140 18.34 -1.99 -4.69
C ASN A 140 18.71 -3.46 -4.39
N ILE A 141 19.64 -3.68 -3.45
CA ILE A 141 20.15 -5.02 -3.16
C ILE A 141 19.10 -5.76 -2.32
N TRP A 142 18.51 -6.79 -2.91
CA TRP A 142 17.58 -7.68 -2.21
C TRP A 142 18.35 -8.46 -1.15
N GLN A 143 18.01 -8.24 0.12
CA GLN A 143 18.50 -9.07 1.22
C GLN A 143 17.52 -10.24 1.40
N PRO A 144 17.99 -11.50 1.29
CA PRO A 144 17.17 -12.67 1.57
C PRO A 144 16.67 -12.65 3.01
N THR A 145 15.43 -13.06 3.21
CA THR A 145 14.92 -13.39 4.56
C THR A 145 15.55 -14.69 5.03
N GLU A 146 15.78 -14.81 6.34
CA GLU A 146 16.19 -16.08 6.95
C GLU A 146 15.18 -17.18 6.57
N ARG A 147 15.70 -18.30 6.07
CA ARG A 147 14.90 -19.47 5.73
C ARG A 147 14.91 -20.39 6.94
N ASN A 148 13.76 -20.97 7.26
CA ASN A 148 13.72 -22.05 8.23
C ASN A 148 14.32 -23.28 7.54
N VAL A 149 15.61 -23.53 7.75
CA VAL A 149 16.30 -24.75 7.28
C VAL A 149 16.28 -25.80 8.38
#